data_AF-A0AA88HBZ5-F1
#
_entry.id   AF-A0AA88HBZ5-F1
#
_cell.length_a   1.000
_cell.length_b   1.000
_cell.length_c   1.000
_cell.angle_alpha   90.00
_cell.angle_beta   90.00
_cell.angle_gamma   90.00
#
_symmetry.space_group_name_H-M   'P 1'
#
loop_
_entity.id
_entity.type
_entity.pdbx_description
1 polymer ?
#
loop_
_entity_poly.entity_id
_entity_poly.type
_entity_poly.pdbx_seq_one_letter_code
_entity_poly.pdbx_strand_id
1 'polypeptide(L)'
;MRPGQSPSTLDVVITNDPEKVIKTETLSPIGFSYHMPVLSSMQVNSKPSKYPKQSLTNCKMMVKELIDANLETLISDDVEASWVTLKNTLLESQAQHTSVKWKKKLKTLPFFTQKIKKLCNRKKKLWEKFVKQKTITEYEKYKTARNLLRKETRKLIAN
;
A
#
# COMPACT_ATOMS: atom_id res chain seq x y z
N MET A 1 17.47 -11.01 31.73
CA MET A 1 17.20 -12.35 32.30
C MET A 1 17.20 -12.23 33.82
N ARG A 2 16.21 -12.82 34.52
CA ARG A 2 16.24 -12.92 35.98
C ARG A 2 17.26 -14.00 36.38
N PRO A 3 18.03 -13.83 37.47
CA PRO A 3 18.96 -14.87 37.93
C PRO A 3 18.19 -16.17 38.24
N GLY A 4 18.65 -17.30 37.68
CA GLY A 4 18.09 -18.63 37.97
C GLY A 4 17.02 -19.16 37.00
N GLN A 5 16.68 -18.45 35.92
CA GLN A 5 15.78 -18.97 34.89
C GLN A 5 16.55 -19.49 33.67
N SER A 6 16.34 -20.75 33.30
CA SER A 6 16.77 -21.31 32.01
C SER A 6 15.82 -20.87 30.89
N PRO A 7 16.31 -20.39 29.74
CA PRO A 7 15.46 -19.97 28.64
C PRO A 7 14.71 -21.19 28.06
N SER A 8 13.39 -21.08 27.91
CA SER A 8 12.58 -22.07 27.20
C SER A 8 12.55 -21.73 25.71
N THR A 9 12.87 -22.70 24.84
CA THR A 9 12.85 -22.53 23.38
C THR A 9 11.45 -22.83 22.83
N LEU A 10 10.47 -21.98 23.18
CA LEU A 10 9.08 -22.12 22.72
C LEU A 10 8.82 -21.38 21.41
N ASP A 11 9.60 -20.31 21.15
CA ASP A 11 9.42 -19.46 19.99
C ASP A 11 10.31 -19.94 18.82
N VAL A 12 9.69 -20.46 17.76
CA VAL A 12 10.38 -21.13 16.64
C VAL A 12 10.08 -20.43 15.31
N VAL A 13 11.10 -20.28 14.47
CA VAL A 13 10.95 -19.87 13.07
C VAL A 13 11.09 -21.09 12.18
N ILE A 14 10.01 -21.48 11.50
CA ILE A 14 9.98 -22.63 10.60
C ILE A 14 10.02 -22.12 9.15
N THR A 15 10.91 -22.69 8.33
CA THR A 15 11.05 -22.37 6.91
C THR A 15 11.31 -23.64 6.11
N ASN A 16 10.84 -23.66 4.87
CA ASN A 16 11.14 -24.73 3.90
C ASN A 16 12.45 -24.46 3.13
N ASP A 17 13.00 -23.25 3.25
CA ASP A 17 14.20 -22.79 2.55
C ASP A 17 15.26 -22.33 3.58
N PRO A 18 15.91 -23.24 4.31
CA PRO A 18 16.87 -22.89 5.36
C PRO A 18 18.07 -22.08 4.84
N GLU A 19 18.51 -22.34 3.61
CA GLU A 19 19.60 -21.63 2.96
C GLU A 19 19.32 -20.15 2.68
N LYS A 20 18.06 -19.72 2.74
CA LYS A 20 17.69 -18.30 2.57
C LYS A 20 17.75 -17.53 3.89
N VAL A 21 17.90 -18.20 5.02
CA VAL A 21 18.02 -17.55 6.33
C VAL A 21 19.42 -16.97 6.46
N ILE A 22 19.51 -15.64 6.55
CA ILE A 22 20.79 -14.92 6.68
C ILE A 22 21.24 -14.94 8.14
N LYS A 23 20.32 -14.65 9.06
CA LYS A 23 20.61 -14.50 10.48
C LYS A 23 19.35 -14.67 11.31
N THR A 24 19.47 -15.33 12.45
CA THR A 24 18.45 -15.36 13.49
C THR A 24 19.07 -14.94 14.82
N GLU A 25 18.44 -14.01 15.53
CA GLU A 25 18.90 -13.54 16.84
C GLU A 25 17.72 -13.28 17.78
N THR A 26 17.97 -13.44 19.08
CA THR A 26 17.00 -13.08 20.12
C THR A 26 17.25 -11.65 20.57
N LEU A 27 16.20 -10.84 20.58
CA LEU A 27 16.28 -9.46 21.05
C LEU A 27 15.93 -9.35 22.53
N SER A 28 16.31 -8.22 23.14
CA SER A 28 15.83 -7.86 24.46
C SER A 28 14.29 -7.79 24.47
N PRO A 29 13.63 -8.22 25.56
CA PRO A 29 12.19 -8.10 25.70
C PRO A 29 11.73 -6.66 25.46
N ILE A 30 10.67 -6.51 24.69
CA ILE A 30 10.03 -5.21 24.46
C ILE A 30 8.93 -5.04 25.50
N GLY A 31 9.05 -4.01 26.34
CA GLY A 31 8.05 -3.73 27.39
C GLY A 31 8.05 -4.79 28.51
N PHE A 32 6.85 -5.19 28.94
CA PHE A 32 6.63 -6.12 30.06
C PHE A 32 6.45 -7.60 29.63
N SER A 33 6.76 -7.94 28.39
CA SER A 33 6.62 -9.33 27.91
C SER A 33 7.65 -10.25 28.57
N TYR A 34 7.21 -11.45 28.96
CA TYR A 34 8.08 -12.52 29.45
C TYR A 34 8.76 -13.30 28.33
N HIS A 35 8.35 -13.07 27.07
CA HIS A 35 8.95 -13.68 25.88
C HIS A 35 10.05 -12.80 25.30
N MET A 36 11.12 -13.44 24.80
CA MET A 36 12.18 -12.78 24.03
C MET A 36 11.82 -12.81 22.54
N PRO A 37 11.75 -11.65 21.86
CA PRO A 37 11.48 -11.64 20.43
C PRO A 37 12.59 -12.37 19.65
N VAL A 38 12.18 -13.23 18.71
CA VAL A 38 13.09 -13.88 17.74
C VAL A 38 13.06 -13.08 16.45
N LEU A 39 14.17 -12.45 16.10
CA LEU A 39 14.35 -11.73 14.84
C LEU A 39 15.06 -12.66 13.85
N SER A 40 14.40 -12.95 12.72
CA SER A 40 15.00 -13.72 11.62
C SER A 40 15.01 -12.89 10.34
N SER A 41 16.18 -12.83 9.70
CA SER A 41 16.41 -12.14 8.43
C SER A 41 16.52 -13.18 7.31
N MET A 42 15.74 -13.00 6.24
CA MET A 42 15.67 -13.95 5.14
C MET A 42 15.85 -13.27 3.77
N GLN A 43 16.62 -13.88 2.88
CA GLN A 43 16.78 -13.43 1.51
C GLN A 43 15.54 -13.82 0.69
N VAL A 44 14.82 -12.81 0.21
CA VAL A 44 13.61 -13.01 -0.59
C VAL A 44 13.72 -12.33 -1.95
N ASN A 45 13.42 -13.08 -3.01
CA ASN A 45 13.25 -12.53 -4.35
C ASN A 45 11.76 -12.26 -4.57
N SER A 46 11.34 -11.00 -4.38
CA SER A 46 10.00 -10.59 -4.75
C SER A 46 10.02 -9.87 -6.10
N LYS A 47 9.19 -10.32 -7.04
CA LYS A 47 8.88 -9.51 -8.23
C LYS A 47 7.79 -8.53 -7.82
N PRO A 48 7.97 -7.21 -8.00
CA PRO A 48 6.88 -6.27 -7.76
C PRO A 48 5.73 -6.65 -8.69
N SER A 49 4.56 -6.93 -8.09
CA SER A 49 3.36 -7.22 -8.87
C SER A 49 3.12 -6.07 -9.86
N LYS A 50 2.99 -6.40 -11.16
CA LYS A 50 2.70 -5.42 -12.22
C LYS A 50 1.42 -4.62 -11.95
N TYR A 51 0.55 -5.15 -11.09
CA TYR A 51 -0.66 -4.49 -10.63
C TYR A 51 -0.76 -4.68 -9.12
N PRO A 52 -0.38 -3.67 -8.31
CA PRO A 52 -0.67 -3.73 -6.89
C PRO A 52 -2.20 -3.79 -6.75
N LYS A 53 -2.71 -4.95 -6.33
CA LYS A 53 -4.10 -5.07 -5.88
C LYS A 53 -4.21 -4.11 -4.70
N GLN A 54 -4.95 -3.02 -4.87
CA GLN A 54 -5.27 -2.16 -3.75
C GLN A 54 -6.55 -2.72 -3.16
N SER A 55 -6.40 -3.54 -2.12
CA SER A 55 -7.51 -3.92 -1.25
C SER A 55 -7.78 -2.75 -0.32
N LEU A 56 -9.00 -2.23 -0.38
CA LEU A 56 -9.53 -1.28 0.60
C LEU A 56 -10.57 -2.05 1.41
N THR A 57 -10.17 -2.44 2.62
CA THR A 57 -11.03 -3.13 3.58
C THR A 57 -11.62 -2.13 4.56
N ASN A 58 -12.94 -2.14 4.70
CA ASN A 58 -13.62 -1.34 5.71
C ASN A 58 -13.64 -2.09 7.06
N CYS A 59 -12.52 -2.06 7.78
CA CYS A 59 -12.37 -2.81 9.04
C CYS A 59 -13.42 -2.40 10.09
N LYS A 60 -13.91 -1.15 10.08
CA LYS A 60 -14.92 -0.70 11.04
C LYS A 60 -16.27 -1.40 10.85
N MET A 61 -16.69 -1.58 9.60
CA MET A 61 -17.92 -2.30 9.30
C MET A 61 -17.77 -3.80 9.52
N MET A 62 -16.61 -4.36 9.17
CA MET A 62 -16.29 -5.77 9.44
C MET A 62 -16.35 -6.08 10.95
N VAL A 63 -15.73 -5.24 11.78
CA VAL A 63 -15.79 -5.41 13.25
C VAL A 63 -17.21 -5.27 13.78
N LYS A 64 -17.98 -4.30 13.27
CA LYS A 64 -19.38 -4.14 13.66
C LYS A 64 -20.20 -5.39 13.33
N GLU A 65 -20.09 -5.90 12.11
CA GLU A 65 -20.78 -7.13 11.69
C GLU A 65 -20.40 -8.32 12.57
N LEU A 66 -19.12 -8.50 12.87
CA LEU A 66 -18.65 -9.62 13.71
C LEU A 66 -19.08 -9.50 15.17
N ILE A 67 -19.26 -8.28 15.69
CA ILE A 67 -19.82 -8.04 17.03
C ILE A 67 -21.32 -8.35 17.03
N ASP A 68 -22.04 -7.95 15.97
CA ASP A 68 -23.48 -8.17 15.83
C ASP A 68 -23.78 -9.66 15.55
N ALA A 69 -22.88 -10.37 14.86
CA ALA A 69 -22.91 -11.81 14.63
C ALA A 69 -22.45 -12.54 15.89
N ASN A 70 -23.33 -12.61 16.88
CA ASN A 70 -23.15 -13.24 18.20
C ASN A 70 -22.21 -14.47 18.20
N LEU A 71 -20.90 -14.24 18.36
CA LEU A 71 -19.84 -15.24 18.10
C LEU A 71 -19.92 -16.44 19.04
N GLU A 72 -20.58 -16.28 20.19
CA GLU A 72 -20.86 -17.34 21.15
C GLU A 72 -21.70 -18.46 20.55
N THR A 73 -22.56 -18.14 19.56
CA THR A 73 -23.37 -19.13 18.85
C THR A 73 -22.58 -19.98 17.84
N LEU A 74 -21.34 -19.59 17.54
CA LEU A 74 -20.46 -20.31 16.60
C LEU A 74 -19.55 -21.32 17.32
N ILE A 75 -19.59 -21.34 18.65
CA ILE A 75 -18.82 -22.27 19.49
C ILE A 75 -19.68 -23.52 19.68
N SER A 76 -19.18 -24.66 19.21
CA SER A 76 -19.75 -25.99 19.42
C SER A 76 -18.88 -26.81 20.38
N ASP A 77 -19.37 -27.97 20.81
CA ASP A 77 -18.60 -28.89 21.66
C ASP A 77 -17.34 -29.44 20.95
N ASP A 78 -17.30 -29.41 19.61
CA ASP A 78 -16.11 -29.73 18.83
C ASP A 78 -15.27 -28.47 18.57
N VAL A 79 -14.07 -28.46 19.13
CA VAL A 79 -13.09 -27.38 19.01
C VAL A 79 -12.67 -27.18 17.55
N GLU A 80 -12.47 -28.26 16.79
CA GLU A 80 -12.00 -28.17 15.40
C GLU A 80 -13.10 -27.59 14.50
N ALA A 81 -14.33 -28.08 14.65
CA ALA A 81 -15.49 -27.53 13.95
C ALA A 81 -15.73 -26.04 14.29
N SER A 82 -15.50 -25.65 15.55
CA SER A 82 -15.62 -24.26 15.99
C SER A 82 -14.56 -23.36 15.33
N TRP A 83 -13.32 -23.83 15.22
CA TRP A 83 -12.25 -23.10 14.52
C TRP A 83 -12.53 -22.94 13.03
N VAL A 84 -13.02 -24.00 12.38
CA VAL A 84 -13.39 -23.96 10.96
C VAL A 84 -14.52 -22.95 10.74
N THR A 85 -15.53 -22.98 11.60
CA THR A 85 -16.67 -22.06 11.53
C THR A 85 -16.22 -20.62 11.71
N LEU A 86 -15.45 -20.32 12.75
CA LEU A 86 -14.90 -18.99 13.01
C LEU A 86 -14.06 -18.48 11.83
N LYS A 87 -13.19 -19.33 11.28
CA LYS A 87 -12.36 -19.00 10.12
C LYS A 87 -13.22 -18.64 8.91
N ASN A 88 -14.26 -19.42 8.62
CA ASN A 88 -15.13 -19.18 7.48
C ASN A 88 -15.91 -17.87 7.65
N THR A 89 -16.48 -17.61 8.83
CA THR A 89 -17.18 -16.35 9.13
C THR A 89 -16.26 -15.13 8.97
N LEU A 90 -15.02 -15.22 9.44
CA LEU A 90 -14.02 -14.15 9.26
C LEU A 90 -13.68 -13.91 7.79
N LEU A 91 -13.49 -14.99 7.01
CA LEU A 91 -13.18 -14.89 5.59
C LEU A 91 -14.36 -14.33 4.78
N GLU A 92 -15.59 -14.69 5.13
CA GLU A 92 -16.80 -14.16 4.53
C GLU A 92 -16.98 -12.68 4.82
N SER A 93 -16.88 -12.27 6.10
CA SER A 93 -16.95 -10.85 6.47
C SER A 93 -15.82 -10.05 5.82
N GLN A 94 -14.60 -10.60 5.77
CA GLN A 94 -13.49 -9.99 5.04
C GLN A 94 -13.81 -9.81 3.55
N ALA A 95 -14.37 -10.82 2.89
CA ALA A 95 -14.72 -10.76 1.48
C ALA A 95 -15.81 -9.70 1.20
N GLN A 96 -16.80 -9.57 2.09
CA GLN A 96 -17.87 -8.57 1.97
C GLN A 96 -17.36 -7.14 2.14
N HIS A 97 -16.48 -6.90 3.11
CA HIS A 97 -15.99 -5.54 3.41
C HIS A 97 -14.69 -5.16 2.71
N THR A 98 -14.10 -6.07 1.92
CA THR A 98 -12.88 -5.80 1.15
C THR A 98 -13.21 -5.51 -0.30
N SER A 99 -13.10 -4.24 -0.70
CA SER A 99 -13.13 -3.87 -2.11
C SER A 99 -11.76 -4.12 -2.74
N VAL A 100 -11.69 -5.09 -3.64
CA VAL A 100 -10.50 -5.30 -4.50
C VAL A 100 -10.63 -4.41 -5.72
N LYS A 101 -10.03 -3.22 -5.67
CA LYS A 101 -9.97 -2.36 -6.85
C LYS A 101 -8.72 -2.71 -7.65
N TRP A 102 -8.94 -3.27 -8.83
CA TRP A 102 -7.91 -3.29 -9.86
C TRP A 102 -7.62 -1.85 -10.23
N LYS A 103 -6.37 -1.40 -10.07
CA LYS A 103 -5.97 -0.10 -10.61
C LYS A 103 -6.21 -0.15 -12.11
N LYS A 104 -7.26 0.53 -12.59
CA LYS A 104 -7.49 0.71 -14.02
C LYS A 104 -6.20 1.28 -14.60
N LYS A 105 -5.68 0.67 -15.66
CA LYS A 105 -4.58 1.26 -16.43
C LYS A 105 -5.03 2.66 -16.80
N LEU A 106 -4.39 3.68 -16.22
CA LEU A 106 -4.61 5.05 -16.64
C LEU A 106 -4.39 5.05 -18.14
N LYS A 107 -5.41 5.41 -18.91
CA LYS A 107 -5.26 5.64 -20.35
C LYS A 107 -4.29 6.80 -20.47
N THR A 108 -3.01 6.50 -20.56
CA THR A 108 -1.99 7.48 -20.91
C THR A 108 -2.32 7.88 -22.33
N LEU A 109 -2.87 9.08 -22.49
CA LEU A 109 -3.03 9.69 -23.81
C LEU A 109 -1.64 9.63 -24.47
N PRO A 110 -1.46 8.92 -25.61
CA PRO A 110 -0.14 8.69 -26.18
C PRO A 110 0.61 10.01 -26.47
N PHE A 111 -0.15 11.06 -26.78
CA PHE A 111 0.34 12.40 -27.02
C PHE A 111 0.69 13.18 -25.73
N PHE A 112 0.18 12.79 -24.56
CA PHE A 112 0.41 13.50 -23.30
C PHE A 112 1.68 13.00 -22.59
N THR A 113 2.81 13.25 -23.23
CA THR A 113 4.13 12.89 -22.70
C THR A 113 4.54 13.77 -21.51
N GLN A 114 5.56 13.35 -20.75
CA GLN A 114 6.11 14.14 -19.65
C GLN A 114 6.61 15.53 -20.11
N LYS A 115 7.04 15.65 -21.39
CA LYS A 115 7.41 16.92 -22.01
C LYS A 115 6.21 17.87 -22.07
N ILE A 116 5.06 17.41 -22.57
CA ILE A 116 3.83 18.20 -22.64
C ILE A 116 3.35 18.57 -21.24
N LYS A 117 3.42 17.63 -20.27
CA LYS A 117 3.09 17.91 -18.87
C LYS A 117 3.95 19.05 -18.29
N LYS A 118 5.26 19.05 -18.54
CA LYS A 118 6.18 20.13 -18.12
C LYS A 118 5.80 21.48 -18.75
N LEU A 119 5.43 21.50 -20.03
CA LEU A 119 4.98 22.72 -20.71
C LEU A 119 3.65 23.26 -20.15
N CYS A 120 2.68 22.38 -19.87
CA CYS A 120 1.42 22.75 -19.22
C CYS A 120 1.66 23.38 -17.83
N ASN A 121 2.50 22.73 -17.01
CA ASN A 121 2.85 23.23 -15.69
C ASN A 121 3.58 24.57 -15.75
N ARG A 122 4.54 24.72 -16.69
CA ARG A 122 5.25 25.98 -16.92
C ARG A 122 4.30 27.10 -17.34
N LYS A 123 3.39 26.84 -18.29
CA LYS A 123 2.36 27.80 -18.71
C LYS A 123 1.52 28.24 -17.51
N LYS A 124 1.04 27.29 -16.70
CA LYS A 124 0.21 27.57 -15.51
C LYS A 124 0.96 28.43 -14.50
N LYS A 125 2.19 28.06 -14.14
CA LYS A 125 3.02 28.82 -13.18
C LYS A 125 3.28 30.25 -13.64
N LEU A 126 3.56 30.45 -14.92
CA LEU A 126 3.78 31.80 -15.48
C LEU A 126 2.50 32.63 -15.54
N TRP A 127 1.35 32.00 -15.81
CA TRP A 127 0.06 32.68 -15.73
C TRP A 127 -0.24 33.14 -14.31
N GLU A 128 -0.09 32.26 -13.31
CA GLU A 128 -0.29 32.62 -11.90
C GLU A 128 0.64 33.75 -11.47
N LYS A 129 1.90 33.73 -11.93
CA LYS A 129 2.87 34.79 -11.65
C LYS A 129 2.48 36.12 -12.29
N PHE A 130 2.02 36.10 -13.55
CA PHE A 130 1.50 37.28 -14.22
C PHE A 130 0.25 37.82 -13.51
N VAL A 131 -0.71 36.98 -13.12
CA VAL A 131 -1.91 37.40 -12.39
C VAL A 131 -1.54 38.08 -11.06
N LYS A 132 -0.52 37.57 -10.37
CA LYS A 132 -0.04 38.14 -9.10
C LYS A 132 0.72 39.47 -9.28
N GLN A 133 1.61 39.57 -10.27
CA GLN A 133 2.54 40.70 -10.41
C GLN A 133 2.07 41.76 -11.43
N LYS A 134 1.18 41.39 -12.36
CA LYS A 134 0.65 42.23 -13.46
C LYS A 134 1.72 42.97 -14.30
N THR A 135 2.93 42.43 -14.39
CA THR A 135 4.01 43.02 -15.18
C THR A 135 4.00 42.53 -16.63
N ILE A 136 4.41 43.40 -17.55
CA ILE A 136 4.55 43.10 -18.99
C ILE A 136 5.54 41.95 -19.20
N THR A 137 6.65 41.94 -18.47
CA THR A 137 7.69 40.91 -18.57
C THR A 137 7.19 39.50 -18.24
N GLU A 138 6.33 39.36 -17.22
CA GLU A 138 5.74 38.05 -16.89
C GLU A 138 4.65 37.64 -17.89
N TYR A 139 3.93 38.61 -18.47
CA TYR A 139 2.99 38.35 -19.56
C TYR A 139 3.70 37.83 -20.82
N GLU A 140 4.84 38.40 -21.20
CA GLU A 140 5.65 37.95 -22.33
C GLU A 140 6.19 36.53 -22.13
N LYS A 141 6.66 36.22 -20.92
CA LYS A 141 7.09 34.86 -20.55
C LYS A 141 5.94 33.86 -20.67
N TYR A 142 4.74 34.23 -20.18
CA TYR A 142 3.54 33.42 -20.34
C TYR A 142 3.18 33.21 -21.83
N LYS A 143 3.18 34.28 -22.63
CA LYS A 143 2.86 34.24 -24.08
C LYS A 143 3.81 33.28 -24.81
N THR A 144 5.10 33.35 -24.50
CA THR A 144 6.13 32.45 -25.05
C THR A 144 5.85 30.99 -24.68
N ALA A 145 5.57 30.71 -23.40
CA ALA A 145 5.24 29.36 -22.95
C ALA A 145 3.93 28.83 -23.56
N ARG A 146 2.91 29.68 -23.72
CA ARG A 146 1.64 29.36 -24.39
C ARG A 146 1.86 28.99 -25.86
N ASN A 147 2.63 29.79 -26.59
CA ASN A 147 2.93 29.55 -28.00
C ASN A 147 3.74 28.27 -28.20
N LEU A 148 4.72 28.02 -27.33
CA LEU A 148 5.51 26.79 -27.35
C LEU A 148 4.63 25.56 -27.13
N LEU A 149 3.74 25.59 -26.12
CA LEU A 149 2.78 24.50 -25.89
C LEU A 149 1.88 24.29 -27.12
N ARG A 150 1.34 25.36 -27.72
CA ARG A 150 0.48 25.28 -28.92
C ARG A 150 1.22 24.65 -30.10
N LYS A 151 2.49 25.01 -30.32
CA LYS A 151 3.34 24.44 -31.37
C LYS A 151 3.55 22.94 -31.17
N GLU A 152 3.91 22.54 -29.96
CA GLU A 152 4.17 21.12 -29.64
C GLU A 152 2.88 20.28 -29.66
N THR A 153 1.75 20.81 -29.22
CA THR A 153 0.46 20.11 -29.32
C THR A 153 0.03 19.92 -30.77
N ARG A 154 0.25 20.89 -31.67
CA ARG A 154 -0.07 20.74 -33.10
C ARG A 154 0.75 19.64 -33.78
N LYS A 155 2.03 19.51 -33.44
CA LYS A 155 2.88 18.41 -33.95
C LYS A 155 2.35 17.03 -33.57
N LEU A 156 1.67 16.92 -32.43
CA LEU A 156 1.12 15.67 -31.92
C LEU A 156 -0.22 15.28 -32.53
N ILE A 157 -0.90 16.21 -33.23
CA ILE A 157 -2.18 15.97 -33.92
C ILE A 157 -1.95 15.69 -35.42
N ALA A 158 -0.82 16.13 -35.97
CA ALA A 158 -0.46 15.94 -37.38
C ALA A 158 0.23 14.58 -37.68
N ASN A 159 0.49 13.77 -36.66
CA ASN A 159 1.00 12.39 -36.73
C ASN A 159 -0.06 11.45 -36.16
#